data_AF-A0A6I3SN32-F1
#
_entry.id   AF-A0A6I3SN32-F1
#
_cell.length_a   1.000
_cell.length_b   1.000
_cell.length_c   1.000
_cell.angle_alpha   90.00
_cell.angle_beta   90.00
_cell.angle_gamma   90.00
#
_symmetry.space_group_name_H-M   'P 1'
#
loop_
_entity.id
_entity.type
_entity.pdbx_description
1 polymer ?
#
loop_
_entity_poly.entity_id
_entity_poly.type
_entity_poly.pdbx_seq_one_letter_code
_entity_poly.pdbx_strand_id
1 'polypeptide(L)' 'MLGWLELTAGSIILILLLVFVKVGIPILLIIGAYIAYKRFTSPAEVAKRRYAKGEITFQELQDILRNLEVMK' A
#
# COMPACT_ATOMS: atom_id res chain seq x y z
N MET A 1 -36.93 -24.21 20.23
CA MET A 1 -35.49 -24.12 20.57
C MET A 1 -34.61 -23.81 19.35
N LEU A 2 -34.93 -24.31 18.14
CA LEU A 2 -34.14 -24.06 16.92
C LEU A 2 -34.12 -22.58 16.43
N GLY A 3 -35.24 -21.85 16.50
CA GLY A 3 -35.31 -20.47 15.98
C GLY A 3 -34.44 -19.44 16.72
N TRP A 4 -34.12 -19.66 18.00
CA TRP A 4 -33.23 -18.77 18.76
C TRP A 4 -31.75 -18.96 18.38
N LEU A 5 -31.36 -20.17 18.00
CA LEU A 5 -30.01 -20.48 17.51
C LEU A 5 -29.75 -19.88 16.12
N GLU A 6 -30.75 -19.90 15.25
CA GLU A 6 -30.64 -19.28 13.91
C GLU A 6 -30.57 -17.75 13.97
N LEU A 7 -31.36 -17.12 14.84
CA LEU A 7 -31.33 -15.66 15.07
C LEU A 7 -29.97 -15.19 15.60
N THR A 8 -29.42 -15.92 16.59
CA THR A 8 -28.11 -15.59 17.17
C THR A 8 -26.98 -15.80 16.17
N ALA A 9 -26.98 -16.91 15.42
CA ALA A 9 -26.01 -17.15 14.35
C ALA A 9 -26.07 -16.09 13.24
N GLY A 10 -27.27 -15.70 12.80
CA GLY A 10 -27.45 -14.66 11.79
C GLY A 10 -26.91 -13.30 12.24
N SER A 11 -27.17 -12.92 13.49
CA SER A 11 -26.64 -11.67 14.06
C SER A 11 -25.11 -11.68 14.24
N ILE A 12 -24.49 -12.82 14.58
CA ILE A 12 -23.03 -12.95 14.64
C ILE A 12 -22.41 -12.77 13.26
N ILE A 13 -22.96 -13.41 12.22
CA ILE A 13 -22.49 -13.26 10.83
C ILE A 13 -22.56 -11.80 10.40
N LEU A 14 -23.67 -11.12 10.68
CA LEU A 14 -23.85 -9.71 10.35
C LEU A 14 -22.80 -8.83 11.05
N ILE A 15 -22.53 -9.06 12.33
CA ILE A 15 -21.51 -8.31 13.09
C ILE A 15 -20.12 -8.52 12.49
N LEU A 16 -19.75 -9.77 12.16
CA LEU A 16 -18.46 -10.07 11.52
C LEU A 16 -18.31 -9.36 10.18
N LEU A 17 -19.39 -9.32 9.38
CA LEU A 17 -19.41 -8.65 8.09
C LEU A 17 -19.24 -7.12 8.24
N LEU A 18 -19.91 -6.53 9.23
CA LEU A 18 -19.76 -5.11 9.56
C LEU A 18 -18.35 -4.76 10.04
N VAL A 19 -17.73 -5.62 10.87
CA VAL A 19 -16.33 -5.44 11.31
C VAL A 19 -15.37 -5.52 10.12
N PHE A 20 -15.56 -6.51 9.23
CA PHE A 20 -14.72 -6.65 8.04
C PHE A 20 -14.82 -5.43 7.11
N VAL A 21 -16.03 -4.92 6.89
CA VAL A 21 -16.23 -3.72 6.05
C VAL A 21 -15.65 -2.47 6.70
N LYS A 22 -15.86 -2.27 8.02
CA LYS A 22 -15.41 -1.06 8.71
C LYS A 22 -13.92 -1.05 9.06
N VAL A 23 -13.28 -2.21 9.17
CA VAL A 23 -11.88 -2.32 9.61
C VAL A 23 -11.00 -2.91 8.50
N GLY A 24 -11.44 -3.99 7.86
CA GLY A 24 -10.70 -4.66 6.80
C GLY A 24 -10.49 -3.78 5.57
N ILE A 25 -11.54 -3.12 5.08
CA ILE A 25 -11.43 -2.24 3.89
C ILE A 25 -10.48 -1.06 4.14
N PRO A 26 -10.60 -0.30 5.25
CA PRO A 26 -9.64 0.78 5.53
C PRO A 26 -8.20 0.31 5.65
N ILE A 27 -7.95 -0.84 6.28
CA ILE A 27 -6.60 -1.40 6.39
C ILE A 27 -6.03 -1.71 5.01
N LEU A 28 -6.81 -2.35 4.12
CA LEU A 28 -6.37 -2.64 2.76
C LEU A 28 -6.06 -1.36 1.97
N LEU A 29 -6.88 -0.33 2.13
CA LEU A 29 -6.65 0.97 1.49
C LEU A 29 -5.38 1.66 2.03
N ILE A 30 -5.15 1.64 3.34
CA ILE A 30 -3.95 2.23 3.96
C ILE A 30 -2.69 1.49 3.50
N ILE A 31 -2.70 0.17 3.50
CA ILE A 31 -1.57 -0.64 3.03
C ILE A 31 -1.31 -0.39 1.53
N GLY A 32 -2.36 -0.39 0.71
CA GLY A 32 -2.26 -0.09 -0.71
C GLY A 32 -1.69 1.31 -0.97
N ALA A 33 -2.17 2.31 -0.24
CA ALA A 33 -1.69 3.68 -0.33
C ALA A 33 -0.22 3.81 0.11
N TYR A 34 0.19 3.10 1.17
CA TYR A 34 1.58 3.10 1.63
C TYR A 34 2.53 2.44 0.62
N ILE A 35 2.13 1.30 0.04
CA ILE A 35 2.92 0.63 -1.01
C ILE A 35 3.04 1.52 -2.24
N ALA A 36 1.92 2.12 -2.67
CA ALA A 36 1.91 3.07 -3.77
C ALA A 36 2.83 4.25 -3.46
N TYR A 37 2.66 4.90 -2.31
CA TYR A 37 3.53 5.99 -1.86
C TYR A 37 5.00 5.58 -1.95
N LYS A 38 5.41 4.49 -1.30
CA LYS A 38 6.80 4.01 -1.33
C LYS A 38 7.32 3.76 -2.75
N ARG A 39 6.49 3.25 -3.65
CA ARG A 39 6.87 3.01 -5.06
C ARG A 39 6.97 4.31 -5.86
N PHE A 40 6.05 5.26 -5.64
CA PHE A 40 6.01 6.53 -6.36
C PHE A 40 6.94 7.59 -5.76
N THR A 41 7.39 7.46 -4.51
CA THR A 41 8.25 8.46 -3.84
C THR A 41 9.63 7.94 -3.48
N SER A 42 9.93 6.65 -3.73
CA SER A 42 11.30 6.14 -3.62
C SER A 42 12.24 7.01 -4.45
N PRO A 43 13.29 7.62 -3.86
CA PRO A 43 14.22 8.48 -4.58
C PRO A 43 14.83 7.78 -5.81
N ALA A 44 15.05 6.46 -5.74
CA ALA A 44 15.56 5.68 -6.85
C ALA A 44 14.56 5.59 -8.02
N GLU A 45 13.27 5.39 -7.74
CA GLU A 45 12.23 5.31 -8.78
C GLU A 45 11.89 6.70 -9.35
N VAL A 46 12.01 7.75 -8.54
CA VAL A 46 11.95 9.14 -9.02
C VAL A 46 13.09 9.40 -9.99
N ALA A 47 14.34 9.07 -9.63
CA ALA A 47 15.50 9.27 -10.49
C ALA A 47 15.39 8.51 -11.83
N LYS A 48 14.97 7.24 -11.79
CA LYS A 48 14.72 6.44 -13.01
C LYS A 48 13.69 7.08 -13.94
N ARG A 49 12.61 7.63 -13.40
CA ARG A 49 11.59 8.32 -14.21
C ARG A 49 12.10 9.63 -14.80
N ARG A 50 12.89 10.40 -14.04
CA ARG A 50 13.52 11.63 -14.55
C ARG A 50 14.49 11.32 -15.69
N TYR A 51 15.26 10.23 -15.58
CA TYR A 51 16.11 9.74 -16.66
C TYR A 51 15.29 9.32 -17.89
N ALA A 52 14.21 8.55 -17.71
CA ALA A 52 13.35 8.12 -18.81
C ALA A 52 12.68 9.29 -19.56
N LYS A 53 12.47 10.43 -18.88
CA LYS A 53 11.99 11.68 -19.49
C LYS A 53 13.09 12.54 -20.13
N GLY A 54 14.35 12.16 -19.96
CA GLY A 54 15.50 12.95 -20.40
C GLY A 54 15.79 14.19 -19.55
N GLU A 55 15.22 14.28 -18.33
CA GLU A 55 15.47 15.42 -17.42
C GLU A 55 16.85 15.37 -16.76
N ILE A 56 17.46 14.18 -16.70
CA ILE A 56 18.80 13.95 -16.14
C ILE A 56 19.57 13.00 -17.05
N THR A 57 20.90 13.09 -17.01
CA THR A 57 21.82 12.21 -17.75
C THR A 57 21.98 10.84 -17.07
N PHE A 58 22.53 9.88 -17.81
CA PHE A 58 22.84 8.56 -17.26
C PHE A 58 23.85 8.63 -16.09
N GLN A 59 24.80 9.56 -16.16
CA GLN A 59 25.84 9.75 -15.15
C GLN A 59 25.22 10.27 -13.83
N GLU A 60 24.33 11.26 -13.92
CA GLU A 60 23.57 11.76 -12.76
C GLU A 60 22.67 10.67 -12.16
N LEU A 61 22.05 9.83 -12.97
CA LEU A 61 21.28 8.68 -12.48
C LEU A 61 22.16 7.72 -11.68
N GLN A 62 23.35 7.36 -12.17
CA GLN A 62 24.28 6.48 -11.47
C GLN A 62 24.75 7.09 -10.15
N ASP A 63 25.03 8.39 -10.12
CA ASP A 63 25.44 9.11 -8.90
C ASP A 63 24.35 9.09 -7.84
N ILE A 64 23.10 9.36 -8.23
CA ILE A 64 21.95 9.31 -7.32
C ILE A 64 21.77 7.90 -6.76
N LEU A 65 21.81 6.87 -7.60
CA LEU A 65 21.63 5.48 -7.16
C LEU A 65 22.75 5.04 -6.20
N ARG A 66 23.99 5.40 -6.49
CA ARG A 66 25.15 5.12 -5.62
C ARG A 66 25.04 5.82 -4.27
N ASN A 67 24.64 7.09 -4.22
CA ASN A 67 24.45 7.81 -2.96
C ASN A 67 23.34 7.20 -2.10
N LEU A 68 22.26 6.72 -2.73
CA LEU A 68 21.17 6.04 -2.03
C LEU A 68 21.57 4.67 -1.46
N GLU A 69 22.58 4.03 -2.04
CA GLU A 69 23.14 2.77 -1.56
C GLU A 69 24.05 2.98 -0.35
N VAL A 70 24.83 4.06 -0.33
CA VAL A 70 25.73 4.42 0.79
C VAL A 70 24.96 4.91 2.02
N MET A 71 23.80 5.55 1.84
CA MET A 71 22.95 6.03 2.94
C MET A 71 22.12 4.94 3.63
N LYS A 72 22.20 3.70 3.17
CA LYS A 72 21.38 2.58 3.62
C LYS A 72 22.05 1.80 4.76
#